data_AF-A0A937D9L8-F1
#
_entry.id   AF-A0A937D9L8-F1
#
_cell.length_a   1.000
_cell.length_b   1.000
_cell.length_c   1.000
_cell.angle_alpha   90.00
_cell.angle_beta   90.00
_cell.angle_gamma   90.00
#
_symmetry.space_group_name_H-M   'P 1'
#
loop_
_entity.id
_entity.type
_entity.pdbx_description
1 polymer ?
#
loop_
_entity_poly.entity_id
_entity_poly.type
_entity_poly.pdbx_seq_one_letter_code
_entity_poly.pdbx_strand_id
1 'polypeptide(L)'
;MLPLRPAVPGLAGLQALMERQRSALVEGRADDLHALGAQIRQQIAQIKQAAGQVGPPPADAQARSEIEQLNQLATMNLELLQRRLVETQSAIGALGAGVPALEESKAMTTYEAAGRMEAGHVGKRTLGQA
;
A
#
# COMPACT_ATOMS: atom_id res chain seq x y z
N MET A 1 -44.89 5.42 -7.33
CA MET A 1 -43.55 5.96 -7.01
C MET A 1 -43.10 5.28 -5.73
N LEU A 2 -42.16 4.32 -5.81
CA LEU A 2 -41.59 3.72 -4.61
C LEU A 2 -40.61 4.73 -3.97
N PRO A 3 -40.59 4.86 -2.64
CA PRO A 3 -39.62 5.71 -1.96
C PRO A 3 -38.21 5.15 -2.20
N LEU A 4 -37.32 5.99 -2.74
CA LEU A 4 -35.88 5.75 -2.73
C LEU A 4 -35.47 5.53 -1.28
N ARG A 5 -35.24 4.28 -0.94
CA ARG A 5 -34.70 3.87 0.35
C ARG A 5 -33.39 4.62 0.58
N PRO A 6 -33.13 5.16 1.79
CA PRO A 6 -31.91 5.92 2.03
C PRO A 6 -30.69 5.04 1.73
N ALA A 7 -29.71 5.62 1.04
CA ALA A 7 -28.37 5.06 0.88
C ALA A 7 -27.83 4.60 2.24
N VAL A 8 -26.97 3.58 2.25
CA VAL A 8 -26.40 3.06 3.50
C VAL A 8 -25.79 4.24 4.27
N PRO A 9 -26.25 4.52 5.50
CA PRO A 9 -25.82 5.69 6.24
C PRO A 9 -24.29 5.70 6.38
N GLY A 10 -23.66 6.76 5.90
CA GLY A 10 -22.22 6.97 6.04
C GLY A 10 -21.34 6.56 4.85
N LEU A 11 -21.84 5.88 3.81
CA LEU A 11 -21.03 5.55 2.62
C LEU A 11 -20.59 6.80 1.84
N ALA A 12 -21.48 7.79 1.68
CA ALA A 12 -21.14 9.06 1.04
C ALA A 12 -20.02 9.82 1.79
N GLY A 13 -20.04 9.77 3.12
CA GLY A 13 -18.97 10.36 3.95
C GLY A 13 -17.64 9.65 3.77
N LEU A 14 -17.66 8.31 3.66
CA LEU A 14 -16.46 7.52 3.38
C LEU A 14 -15.89 7.83 1.99
N GLN A 15 -16.73 7.96 0.97
CA GLN A 15 -16.32 8.34 -0.37
C GLN A 15 -15.61 9.70 -0.37
N ALA A 16 -16.20 10.71 0.27
CA ALA A 16 -15.61 12.05 0.36
C ALA A 16 -14.23 12.04 1.06
N LEU A 17 -14.05 11.22 2.10
CA LEU A 17 -12.77 11.07 2.78
C LEU A 17 -11.71 10.43 1.87
N MET A 18 -12.10 9.42 1.10
CA MET A 18 -11.20 8.74 0.17
C MET A 18 -10.83 9.61 -1.03
N GLU A 19 -11.75 10.44 -1.53
CA GLU A 19 -11.45 11.44 -2.56
C GLU A 19 -10.48 12.51 -2.05
N ARG A 20 -10.65 12.98 -0.80
CA ARG A 20 -9.70 13.89 -0.16
C ARG A 20 -8.31 13.26 0.00
N GLN A 21 -8.25 11.98 0.39
CA GLN A 21 -7.00 11.24 0.44
C GLN A 21 -6.32 11.19 -0.94
N ARG A 22 -7.09 10.92 -2.00
CA ARG A 22 -6.57 10.93 -3.38
C ARG A 22 -5.98 12.30 -3.74
N SER A 23 -6.70 13.39 -3.48
CA SER A 23 -6.20 14.74 -3.73
C SER A 23 -4.91 15.02 -2.96
N ALA A 24 -4.83 14.64 -1.67
CA ALA A 24 -3.61 14.78 -0.88
C ALA A 24 -2.43 13.96 -1.45
N LEU A 25 -2.68 12.76 -1.99
CA LEU A 25 -1.65 11.94 -2.65
C LEU A 25 -1.13 12.58 -3.95
N VAL A 26 -2.03 13.14 -4.76
CA VAL A 26 -1.68 13.80 -6.02
C VAL A 26 -0.95 15.11 -5.78
N GLU A 27 -1.43 15.93 -4.83
CA GLU A 27 -0.82 17.21 -4.44
C GLU A 27 0.42 17.05 -3.58
N GLY A 28 0.66 15.84 -3.06
CA GLY A 28 1.81 15.49 -2.26
C GLY A 28 1.83 15.98 -0.82
N ARG A 29 0.65 16.27 -0.27
CA ARG A 29 0.45 16.59 1.14
C ARG A 29 0.54 15.34 2.01
N ALA A 30 1.77 14.85 2.23
CA ALA A 30 2.01 13.64 3.02
C ALA A 30 1.57 13.79 4.49
N ASP A 31 1.68 14.98 5.06
CA ASP A 31 1.31 15.28 6.45
C ASP A 31 -0.19 15.05 6.72
N ASP A 32 -1.04 15.27 5.70
CA ASP A 32 -2.49 15.08 5.80
C ASP A 32 -2.89 13.59 5.83
N LEU A 33 -2.07 12.70 5.27
CA LEU A 33 -2.43 11.30 5.03
C LEU A 33 -2.67 10.54 6.33
N HIS A 34 -1.94 10.87 7.39
CA HIS A 34 -2.11 10.23 8.69
C HIS A 34 -3.50 10.54 9.30
N ALA A 35 -3.86 11.82 9.32
CA ALA A 35 -5.14 12.29 9.83
C ALA A 35 -6.32 11.75 8.99
N LEU A 36 -6.20 11.80 7.66
CA LEU A 36 -7.21 11.25 6.75
C LEU A 36 -7.39 9.74 6.95
N GLY A 37 -6.29 8.99 7.12
CA GLY A 37 -6.35 7.56 7.42
C GLY A 37 -7.06 7.26 8.74
N ALA A 38 -6.87 8.08 9.78
CA ALA A 38 -7.61 7.94 11.04
C ALA A 38 -9.11 8.20 10.86
N GLN A 39 -9.49 9.25 10.14
CA GLN A 39 -10.89 9.58 9.85
C GLN A 39 -11.58 8.47 9.04
N ILE A 40 -10.92 7.92 8.02
CA ILE A 40 -11.43 6.80 7.21
C ILE A 40 -11.71 5.57 8.11
N ARG A 41 -10.76 5.19 8.98
CA ARG A 41 -10.94 4.06 9.91
C ARG A 41 -12.10 4.29 10.88
N GLN A 42 -12.22 5.50 11.42
CA GLN A 42 -13.32 5.88 12.31
C GLN A 42 -14.68 5.80 11.59
N GLN A 43 -14.77 6.31 10.37
CA GLN A 43 -15.99 6.24 9.56
C GLN A 43 -16.39 4.79 9.26
N ILE A 44 -15.44 3.93 8.90
CA ILE A 44 -15.70 2.49 8.67
C ILE A 44 -16.21 1.82 9.94
N ALA A 45 -15.65 2.14 11.11
CA ALA A 45 -16.11 1.60 12.38
C ALA A 45 -17.56 2.01 12.69
N GLN A 46 -17.91 3.28 12.44
CA GLN A 46 -19.27 3.77 12.61
C GLN A 46 -20.27 3.07 11.67
N ILE A 47 -19.90 2.89 10.39
CA ILE A 47 -20.74 2.17 9.42
C ILE A 47 -20.96 0.72 9.86
N LYS A 48 -19.90 0.02 10.33
CA LYS A 48 -19.99 -1.35 10.83
C LYS A 48 -20.89 -1.46 12.06
N GLN A 49 -20.79 -0.52 13.00
CA GLN A 49 -21.63 -0.46 14.20
C GLN A 49 -23.10 -0.26 13.82
N ALA A 50 -23.38 0.68 12.91
CA ALA A 50 -24.73 0.93 12.41
C ALA A 50 -25.30 -0.30 11.69
N ALA A 51 -24.52 -0.95 10.82
CA ALA A 51 -24.93 -2.15 10.10
C ALA A 51 -25.24 -3.33 11.04
N GLY A 52 -24.47 -3.50 12.12
CA GLY A 52 -24.71 -4.54 13.13
C GLY A 52 -26.02 -4.38 13.92
N GLN A 53 -26.58 -3.18 13.98
CA GLN A 53 -27.83 -2.89 14.69
C GLN A 53 -29.08 -3.07 13.81
N VAL A 54 -28.93 -3.09 12.48
CA VAL A 54 -30.06 -3.02 11.52
C VAL A 54 -30.49 -4.40 10.98
N GLY A 55 -29.78 -5.49 11.35
CA GLY A 55 -30.03 -6.83 10.81
C GLY A 55 -29.48 -6.99 9.38
N PRO A 56 -29.63 -8.16 8.73
CA PRO A 56 -29.06 -8.40 7.41
C PRO A 56 -29.60 -7.35 6.42
N PRO A 57 -28.72 -6.64 5.70
CA PRO A 57 -29.16 -5.62 4.78
C PRO A 57 -29.96 -6.26 3.65
N PRO A 58 -30.97 -5.56 3.13
CA PRO A 58 -31.59 -5.94 1.87
C PRO A 58 -30.53 -5.92 0.77
N ALA A 59 -30.67 -6.82 -0.21
CA ALA A 59 -29.85 -6.85 -1.40
C ALA A 59 -30.18 -5.67 -2.33
N ASP A 60 -29.94 -4.44 -1.87
CA ASP A 60 -30.18 -3.23 -2.66
C ASP A 60 -29.04 -3.10 -3.68
N ALA A 61 -29.37 -3.21 -4.97
CA ALA A 61 -28.42 -3.10 -6.08
C ALA A 61 -27.60 -1.80 -6.03
N GLN A 62 -28.19 -0.73 -5.51
CA GLN A 62 -27.55 0.56 -5.33
C GLN A 62 -26.43 0.53 -4.27
N ALA A 63 -26.67 -0.09 -3.10
CA ALA A 63 -25.65 -0.25 -2.07
C ALA A 63 -24.45 -1.07 -2.57
N ARG A 64 -24.69 -2.09 -3.41
CA ARG A 64 -23.63 -2.87 -4.05
C ARG A 64 -22.78 -2.02 -4.99
N SER A 65 -23.43 -1.20 -5.82
CA SER A 65 -22.72 -0.28 -6.73
C SER A 65 -21.87 0.76 -5.96
N GLU A 66 -22.39 1.31 -4.86
CA GLU A 66 -21.66 2.25 -4.01
C GLU A 66 -20.42 1.60 -3.38
N ILE A 67 -20.53 0.37 -2.88
CA ILE A 67 -19.40 -0.39 -2.33
C ILE A 67 -18.36 -0.70 -3.42
N GLU A 68 -18.80 -1.04 -4.63
CA GLU A 68 -17.90 -1.28 -5.76
C GLU A 68 -17.12 -0.02 -6.14
N GLN A 69 -17.78 1.14 -6.20
CA GLN A 69 -17.12 2.43 -6.44
C GLN A 69 -16.09 2.76 -5.35
N LEU A 70 -16.41 2.52 -4.08
CA LEU A 70 -15.47 2.69 -2.96
C LEU A 70 -14.26 1.76 -3.08
N ASN A 71 -14.46 0.51 -3.47
CA ASN A 71 -13.35 -0.42 -3.70
C ASN A 71 -12.45 0.03 -4.84
N GLN A 72 -13.02 0.52 -5.95
CA GLN A 72 -12.24 1.08 -7.05
C GLN A 72 -11.39 2.27 -6.59
N LEU A 73 -11.98 3.18 -5.80
CA LEU A 73 -11.27 4.33 -5.25
C LEU A 73 -10.15 3.92 -4.26
N ALA A 74 -10.37 2.88 -3.47
CA ALA A 74 -9.34 2.33 -2.57
C ALA A 74 -8.15 1.79 -3.35
N THR A 75 -8.40 1.04 -4.42
CA THR A 75 -7.37 0.49 -5.30
C THR A 75 -6.52 1.60 -5.92
N MET A 76 -7.17 2.63 -6.47
CA MET A 76 -6.45 3.78 -7.04
C MET A 76 -5.57 4.50 -6.00
N ASN A 77 -6.08 4.71 -4.78
CA ASN A 77 -5.31 5.35 -3.72
C ASN A 77 -4.11 4.49 -3.29
N LEU A 78 -4.27 3.16 -3.26
CA LEU A 78 -3.18 2.22 -2.95
C LEU A 78 -2.09 2.26 -4.03
N GLU A 79 -2.46 2.27 -5.31
CA GLU A 79 -1.50 2.37 -6.42
C GLU A 79 -0.68 3.67 -6.34
N LEU A 80 -1.33 4.80 -6.04
CA LEU A 80 -0.65 6.08 -5.85
C LEU A 80 0.35 6.06 -4.68
N LEU A 81 -0.04 5.45 -3.56
CA LEU A 81 0.84 5.25 -2.40
C LEU A 81 2.05 4.37 -2.73
N GLN A 82 1.83 3.26 -3.43
CA GLN A 82 2.90 2.36 -3.85
C GLN A 82 3.88 3.05 -4.81
N ARG A 83 3.36 3.83 -5.77
CA ARG A 83 4.21 4.62 -6.66
C ARG A 83 5.08 5.62 -5.90
N ARG A 84 4.51 6.36 -4.96
CA ARG A 84 5.26 7.28 -4.09
C ARG A 84 6.33 6.58 -3.26
N LEU A 85 6.03 5.38 -2.76
CA LEU A 85 7.01 4.56 -2.03
C LEU A 85 8.20 4.21 -2.91
N VAL A 86 7.95 3.74 -4.14
CA VAL A 86 9.01 3.44 -5.12
C VAL A 86 9.83 4.68 -5.44
N GLU A 87 9.19 5.81 -5.74
CA GLU A 87 9.87 7.08 -6.03
C GLU A 87 10.77 7.53 -4.87
N THR A 88 10.28 7.39 -3.63
CA THR A 88 11.06 7.72 -2.41
C THR A 88 12.25 6.76 -2.23
N GLN A 89 12.04 5.47 -2.43
CA GLN A 89 13.11 4.47 -2.35
C GLN A 89 14.18 4.70 -3.42
N SER A 90 13.79 5.02 -4.66
CA SER A 90 14.72 5.37 -5.73
C SER A 90 15.52 6.63 -5.39
N ALA A 91 14.88 7.66 -4.81
CA ALA A 91 15.57 8.87 -4.37
C ALA A 91 16.60 8.57 -3.25
N ILE A 92 16.22 7.74 -2.26
CA ILE A 92 17.15 7.29 -1.20
C ILE A 92 18.30 6.47 -1.79
N GLY A 93 18.02 5.56 -2.73
CA GLY A 93 19.04 4.77 -3.42
C GLY A 93 20.04 5.64 -4.17
N ALA A 94 19.57 6.71 -4.82
CA ALA A 94 20.41 7.67 -5.53
C ALA A 94 21.36 8.44 -4.59
N LEU A 95 20.97 8.71 -3.34
CA LEU A 95 21.87 9.29 -2.33
C LEU A 95 23.08 8.37 -2.07
N GLY A 96 22.88 7.05 -2.08
CA GLY A 96 23.96 6.09 -1.91
C GLY A 96 24.92 6.02 -3.11
N ALA A 97 24.40 6.16 -4.33
CA ALA A 97 25.18 6.07 -5.57
C ALA A 97 26.14 7.24 -5.79
N GLY A 98 25.99 8.35 -5.06
CA GLY A 98 26.85 9.53 -5.13
C GLY A 98 27.95 9.60 -4.07
N VAL A 99 28.04 8.62 -3.16
CA VAL A 99 29.02 8.60 -2.06
C VAL A 99 30.03 7.48 -2.31
N PRO A 100 31.27 7.80 -2.74
CA PRO A 100 32.29 6.81 -3.09
C PRO A 100 32.54 5.78 -1.97
N ALA A 101 32.52 6.22 -0.71
CA ALA A 101 32.71 5.36 0.45
C ALA A 101 31.60 4.31 0.66
N LEU A 102 30.36 4.60 0.24
CA LEU A 102 29.24 3.66 0.34
C LEU A 102 29.24 2.66 -0.82
N GLU A 103 29.64 3.08 -2.02
CA GLU A 103 29.83 2.20 -3.17
C GLU A 103 31.00 1.24 -2.95
N GLU A 104 32.10 1.72 -2.37
CA GLU A 104 33.27 0.90 -2.02
C GLU A 104 32.94 -0.11 -0.89
N SER A 105 32.16 0.29 0.11
CA SER A 105 31.67 -0.61 1.16
C SER A 105 30.72 -1.69 0.62
N LYS A 106 29.80 -1.34 -0.28
CA LYS A 106 28.95 -2.34 -0.96
C LYS A 106 29.77 -3.29 -1.81
N ALA A 107 30.72 -2.79 -2.60
CA ALA A 107 31.61 -3.61 -3.43
C ALA A 107 32.41 -4.58 -2.56
N MET A 108 33.01 -4.12 -1.47
CA MET A 108 33.78 -4.96 -0.55
C MET A 108 32.91 -6.05 0.09
N THR A 109 31.66 -5.73 0.45
CA THR A 109 30.69 -6.70 1.00
C THR A 109 30.26 -7.73 -0.04
N THR A 110 30.05 -7.32 -1.29
CA THR A 110 29.73 -8.22 -2.41
C THR A 110 30.91 -9.14 -2.75
N TYR A 111 32.14 -8.63 -2.72
CA TYR A 111 33.35 -9.44 -2.92
C TYR A 111 33.59 -10.42 -1.76
N GLU A 112 33.37 -10.03 -0.51
CA GLU A 112 33.40 -10.96 0.62
C GLU A 112 32.31 -12.03 0.53
N ALA A 113 31.10 -11.67 0.13
CA ALA A 113 30.00 -12.62 -0.04
C ALA A 113 30.28 -13.62 -1.17
N ALA A 114 30.80 -13.14 -2.31
CA ALA A 114 31.21 -13.99 -3.43
C ALA A 114 32.39 -14.91 -3.05
N GLY A 115 33.39 -14.39 -2.32
CA GLY A 115 34.51 -15.18 -1.82
C GLY A 115 34.10 -16.26 -0.81
N ARG A 116 33.09 -16.00 0.03
CA ARG A 116 32.50 -17.02 0.92
C ARG A 116 31.69 -18.07 0.15
N MET A 117 31.08 -17.71 -0.98
CA MET A 117 30.37 -18.67 -1.83
C MET A 117 31.33 -19.57 -2.62
N GLU A 118 32.47 -19.06 -3.11
CA GLU A 118 33.49 -19.90 -3.76
C GLU A 118 34.22 -20.82 -2.78
N ALA A 119 34.52 -20.34 -1.56
CA ALA A 119 35.11 -21.17 -0.51
C ALA A 119 34.19 -22.32 -0.04
N GLY A 120 32.87 -22.19 -0.25
CA GLY A 120 31.87 -23.21 0.06
C GLY A 120 31.64 -24.27 -1.02
N HIS A 121 32.24 -24.12 -2.22
CA HIS A 121 32.00 -25.03 -3.35
C HIS A 121 33.24 -25.75 -3.90
N VAL A 122 34.44 -25.47 -3.40
CA VAL A 122 35.65 -26.25 -3.68
C VAL A 122 35.89 -27.27 -2.55
N GLY A 123 34.91 -28.15 -2.35
CA GLY A 123 34.94 -29.19 -1.34
C GLY A 123 34.34 -30.48 -1.86
N LYS A 124 35.21 -31.34 -2.43
CA LYS A 124 34.97 -32.76 -2.78
C LYS A 124 34.17 -33.04 -4.07
N ARG A 125 34.76 -32.71 -5.22
CA ARG A 125 34.72 -33.64 -6.36
C ARG A 125 36.05 -34.39 -6.41
N THR A 126 36.07 -35.57 -5.79
CA THR A 126 37.12 -36.57 -5.96
C THR A 126 37.21 -36.96 -7.44
N LEU A 127 38.25 -36.50 -8.12
CA LEU A 127 38.68 -36.92 -9.44
C LEU A 127 39.71 -38.04 -9.30
N GLY A 128 39.38 -39.24 -9.78
CA GLY A 128 40.29 -40.36 -10.08
C GLY A 128 40.90 -41.08 -8.86
N GLN A 129 41.31 -42.33 -8.91
CA GLN A 129 41.36 -43.36 -9.95
C GLN A 129 41.77 -44.67 -9.24
N ALA A 130 41.55 -45.81 -9.91
CA ALA A 130 42.01 -47.19 -9.65
C ALA A 130 40.97 -48.14 -9.04
#